data_AF-A0A1Q7ZT91-F1
#
_entry.id   AF-A0A1Q7ZT91-F1
#
_cell.length_a   1.000
_cell.length_b   1.000
_cell.length_c   1.000
_cell.angle_alpha   90.00
_cell.angle_beta   90.00
_cell.angle_gamma   90.00
#
_symmetry.space_group_name_H-M   'P 1'
#
loop_
_entity.id
_entity.type
_entity.pdbx_description
1 polymer ?
#
loop_
_entity_poly.entity_id
_entity_poly.type
_entity_poly.pdbx_seq_one_letter_code
_entity_poly.pdbx_strand_id
1 'polypeptide(L)'
;MVVELNSFRQRTAMIKEEIAKVSRALNERAGQLNDLVNKSLGQLKEQLGGTTLSGYLSLQGRYQSGDMNDQDYTQQKDYYRGELQNMIRKLDESKKLMMIMAQLDSRSPGAQAPPGQPRPQPTQ
;
A
#
# COMPACT_ATOMS: atom_id res chain seq x y z
N MET A 1 -10.38 48.03 -13.72
CA MET A 1 -9.34 47.89 -12.67
C MET A 1 -9.83 47.30 -11.35
N VAL A 2 -10.64 47.95 -10.50
CA VAL A 2 -11.02 47.37 -9.17
C VAL A 2 -11.87 46.10 -9.27
N VAL A 3 -12.79 46.03 -10.25
CA VAL A 3 -13.67 44.86 -10.48
C VAL A 3 -12.90 43.64 -11.00
N GLU A 4 -11.91 43.86 -11.87
CA GLU A 4 -11.02 42.79 -12.39
C GLU A 4 -10.10 42.23 -11.32
N LEU A 5 -9.58 43.10 -10.45
CA LEU A 5 -8.76 42.68 -9.31
C LEU A 5 -9.57 41.79 -8.34
N ASN A 6 -10.83 42.14 -8.08
CA ASN A 6 -11.71 41.35 -7.22
C ASN A 6 -12.08 40.00 -7.85
N SER A 7 -12.36 39.96 -9.15
CA SER A 7 -12.66 38.71 -9.86
C SER A 7 -11.43 37.81 -10.02
N PHE A 8 -10.24 38.37 -10.18
CA PHE A 8 -8.98 37.62 -10.13
C PHE A 8 -8.74 37.02 -8.73
N ARG A 9 -8.89 37.82 -7.66
CA ARG A 9 -8.75 37.33 -6.27
C ARG A 9 -9.75 36.21 -5.95
N GLN A 10 -10.99 36.33 -6.42
CA GLN A 10 -12.01 35.30 -6.25
C GLN A 10 -11.63 34.00 -6.97
N ARG A 11 -11.15 34.08 -8.22
CA ARG A 11 -10.65 32.91 -8.96
C ARG A 11 -9.44 32.27 -8.29
N THR A 12 -8.49 33.06 -7.79
CA THR A 12 -7.34 32.55 -7.02
C THR A 12 -7.80 31.85 -5.73
N ALA A 13 -8.78 32.39 -5.02
CA ALA A 13 -9.35 31.76 -3.83
C ALA A 13 -10.02 30.42 -4.16
N MET A 14 -10.82 30.36 -5.24
CA MET A 14 -11.43 29.12 -5.71
C MET A 14 -10.40 28.06 -6.07
N ILE A 15 -9.33 28.42 -6.80
CA ILE A 15 -8.26 27.48 -7.16
C ILE A 15 -7.55 26.94 -5.91
N LYS A 16 -7.26 27.80 -4.92
CA LYS A 16 -6.64 27.38 -3.65
C LYS A 16 -7.52 26.41 -2.88
N GLU A 17 -8.83 26.67 -2.84
CA GLU A 17 -9.80 25.78 -2.20
C GLU A 17 -9.87 24.41 -2.89
N GLU A 18 -9.91 24.39 -4.22
CA GLU A 18 -9.91 23.13 -4.99
C GLU A 18 -8.60 22.35 -4.80
N ILE A 19 -7.44 23.02 -4.76
CA ILE A 19 -6.16 22.38 -4.42
C ILE A 19 -6.23 21.74 -3.03
N ALA A 20 -6.79 22.43 -2.03
CA ALA A 20 -6.92 21.90 -0.68
C ALA A 20 -7.86 20.68 -0.63
N LYS A 21 -8.99 20.72 -1.35
CA LYS A 21 -9.91 19.57 -1.46
C LYS A 21 -9.23 18.36 -2.11
N VAL A 22 -8.53 18.58 -3.23
CA VAL A 22 -7.81 17.51 -3.93
C VAL A 22 -6.69 16.95 -3.06
N SER A 23 -5.92 17.79 -2.37
CA SER A 23 -4.88 17.35 -1.44
C SER A 23 -5.44 16.48 -0.30
N ARG A 24 -6.58 16.87 0.27
CA ARG A 24 -7.26 16.07 1.31
C ARG A 24 -7.71 14.71 0.79
N ALA A 25 -8.37 14.69 -0.38
CA ALA A 25 -8.82 13.45 -1.00
C ALA A 25 -7.66 12.50 -1.36
N LEU A 26 -6.51 13.06 -1.78
CA LEU A 26 -5.30 12.28 -2.03
C LEU A 26 -4.75 11.65 -0.74
N ASN A 27 -4.69 12.41 0.36
CA ASN A 27 -4.23 11.89 1.66
C ASN A 27 -5.13 10.78 2.20
N GLU A 28 -6.46 10.94 2.08
CA GLU A 28 -7.42 9.89 2.48
C GLU A 28 -7.24 8.61 1.66
N ARG A 29 -7.04 8.74 0.34
CA ARG A 29 -6.76 7.58 -0.54
C ARG A 29 -5.41 6.93 -0.23
N ALA A 30 -4.39 7.72 0.10
CA ALA A 30 -3.09 7.18 0.50
C ALA A 30 -3.19 6.35 1.79
N GLY A 31 -3.98 6.83 2.78
CA GLY A 31 -4.29 6.07 3.99
C GLY A 31 -4.98 4.74 3.69
N GLN A 32 -6.03 4.76 2.87
CA GLN A 32 -6.76 3.54 2.47
C GLN A 32 -5.87 2.53 1.75
N LEU A 33 -4.97 3.00 0.88
CA LEU A 33 -4.02 2.14 0.17
C LEU A 33 -3.01 1.51 1.14
N ASN A 34 -2.54 2.26 2.13
CA ASN A 34 -1.64 1.74 3.16
C ASN A 34 -2.30 0.64 3.99
N ASP A 35 -3.55 0.86 4.42
CA ASP A 35 -4.33 -0.14 5.15
C ASP A 35 -4.58 -1.41 4.31
N LEU A 36 -4.89 -1.25 3.02
CA LEU A 36 -5.10 -2.36 2.10
C LEU A 36 -3.83 -3.20 1.94
N VAL A 37 -2.68 -2.56 1.75
CA VAL A 37 -1.38 -3.26 1.63
C VAL A 37 -1.05 -3.99 2.92
N ASN A 38 -1.19 -3.35 4.08
CA ASN A 38 -0.93 -3.99 5.37
C ASN A 38 -1.83 -5.19 5.61
N LYS A 39 -3.13 -5.09 5.28
CA LYS A 39 -4.07 -6.22 5.38
C LYS A 39 -3.69 -7.35 4.44
N SER A 40 -3.34 -7.05 3.19
CA SER A 40 -2.94 -8.06 2.20
C SER A 40 -1.67 -8.80 2.65
N LEU A 41 -0.67 -8.07 3.14
CA LEU A 41 0.56 -8.66 3.68
C LEU A 41 0.30 -9.53 4.92
N GLY A 42 -0.57 -9.07 5.83
CA GLY A 42 -1.01 -9.85 6.99
C GLY A 42 -1.63 -11.19 6.57
N GLN A 43 -2.60 -11.14 5.65
CA GLN A 43 -3.24 -12.35 5.12
C GLN A 43 -2.26 -13.29 4.42
N LEU A 44 -1.32 -12.76 3.63
CA LEU A 44 -0.29 -13.57 2.98
C LEU A 44 0.62 -14.27 4.00
N LYS A 45 1.00 -13.58 5.07
CA LYS A 45 1.81 -14.15 6.15
C LYS A 45 1.05 -15.25 6.90
N GLU A 46 -0.21 -15.02 7.22
CA GLU A 46 -1.08 -16.00 7.89
C GLU A 46 -1.32 -17.24 7.01
N GLN A 47 -1.61 -17.05 5.71
CA GLN A 47 -1.81 -18.13 4.76
C GLN A 47 -0.52 -18.96 4.56
N LEU A 48 0.63 -18.29 4.45
CA LEU A 48 1.93 -18.97 4.33
C LEU A 48 2.26 -19.80 5.58
N GLY A 49 2.19 -19.17 6.76
CA GLY A 49 2.62 -19.78 8.01
C GLY A 49 1.62 -20.78 8.59
N GLY A 50 0.32 -20.60 8.32
CA GLY A 50 -0.74 -21.40 8.90
C GLY A 50 -1.05 -22.67 8.11
N THR A 51 -1.46 -22.52 6.85
CA THR A 51 -2.13 -23.61 6.12
C THR A 51 -1.31 -24.16 4.97
N THR A 52 -0.69 -23.30 4.15
CA THR A 52 0.03 -23.76 2.95
C THR A 52 1.31 -24.50 3.30
N LEU A 53 2.18 -23.93 4.15
CA LEU A 53 3.44 -24.59 4.53
C LEU A 53 3.21 -25.83 5.39
N SER A 54 2.37 -25.70 6.43
CA SER A 54 2.03 -26.81 7.32
C SER A 54 1.36 -27.97 6.56
N GLY A 55 0.43 -27.64 5.66
CA GLY A 55 -0.24 -28.61 4.80
C GLY A 55 0.73 -29.34 3.86
N TYR A 56 1.68 -28.62 3.26
CA TYR A 56 2.71 -29.23 2.40
C TYR A 56 3.68 -30.14 3.18
N LEU A 57 4.10 -29.73 4.38
CA LEU A 57 4.97 -30.56 5.23
C LEU A 57 4.24 -31.83 5.68
N SER A 58 2.96 -31.70 6.06
CA SER A 58 2.11 -32.83 6.42
C SER A 58 1.90 -33.78 5.25
N LEU A 59 1.72 -33.23 4.04
CA LEU A 59 1.62 -34.00 2.80
C LEU A 59 2.88 -34.86 2.57
N GLN A 60 4.07 -34.28 2.73
CA GLN A 60 5.32 -35.03 2.62
C GLN A 60 5.44 -36.14 3.67
N GLY A 61 5.05 -35.86 4.92
CA GLY A 61 5.04 -36.87 5.99
C GLY A 61 4.16 -38.06 5.64
N ARG A 62 2.92 -37.81 5.21
CA ARG A 62 1.94 -38.84 4.82
C ARG A 62 2.41 -39.69 3.64
N TYR A 63 3.05 -39.06 2.66
CA TYR A 63 3.62 -39.77 1.52
C TYR A 63 4.79 -40.67 1.95
N GLN A 64 5.70 -40.17 2.80
CA GLN A 64 6.83 -40.95 3.32
C GLN A 64 6.40 -42.13 4.20
N SER A 65 5.31 -42.00 4.95
CA SER A 65 4.75 -43.09 5.76
C SER A 65 4.04 -44.17 4.94
N GLY A 66 3.78 -43.95 3.64
CA GLY A 66 2.99 -44.86 2.81
C GLY A 66 1.47 -44.74 2.99
N ASP A 67 1.00 -43.81 3.83
CA ASP A 67 -0.42 -43.49 4.07
C ASP A 67 -1.09 -42.75 2.90
N MET A 68 -0.37 -42.55 1.80
CA MET A 68 -0.84 -41.84 0.61
C MET A 68 -0.22 -42.45 -0.65
N ASN A 69 -1.02 -42.59 -1.70
CA ASN A 69 -0.55 -43.06 -2.99
C ASN A 69 0.08 -41.92 -3.82
N ASP A 70 0.83 -42.28 -4.87
CA ASP A 70 1.53 -41.33 -5.74
C ASP A 70 0.60 -40.35 -6.44
N GLN A 71 -0.60 -40.79 -6.83
CA GLN A 71 -1.56 -39.98 -7.57
C GLN A 71 -2.13 -38.85 -6.69
N ASP A 72 -2.57 -39.19 -5.48
CA ASP A 72 -3.10 -38.25 -4.49
C ASP A 72 -2.01 -37.30 -4.01
N TYR A 73 -0.79 -37.80 -3.82
CA TYR A 73 0.37 -36.98 -3.48
C TYR A 73 0.66 -35.95 -4.57
N THR A 74 0.69 -36.37 -5.84
CA THR A 74 0.95 -35.48 -6.98
C THR A 74 -0.12 -34.40 -7.09
N GLN A 75 -1.40 -34.77 -6.97
CA GLN A 75 -2.50 -33.81 -7.03
C GLN A 75 -2.44 -32.76 -5.90
N GLN A 76 -2.22 -33.19 -4.66
CA GLN A 76 -2.13 -32.27 -3.53
C GLN A 76 -0.87 -31.40 -3.59
N LYS A 77 0.25 -31.95 -4.07
CA LYS A 77 1.49 -31.21 -4.30
C LYS A 77 1.28 -30.10 -5.33
N ASP A 78 0.60 -30.38 -6.43
CA ASP A 78 0.30 -29.38 -7.46
C ASP A 78 -0.67 -28.31 -6.95
N TYR A 79 -1.64 -28.68 -6.10
CA TYR A 79 -2.49 -27.72 -5.40
C TYR A 79 -1.68 -26.74 -4.54
N TYR A 80 -0.81 -27.24 -3.64
CA TYR A 80 0.02 -26.36 -2.81
C TYR A 80 0.99 -25.52 -3.64
N ARG A 81 1.51 -26.06 -4.74
CA ARG A 81 2.34 -25.31 -5.68
C ARG A 81 1.56 -24.16 -6.33
N GLY A 82 0.30 -24.40 -6.71
CA GLY A 82 -0.60 -23.38 -7.23
C GLY A 82 -0.89 -22.27 -6.22
N GLU A 83 -1.17 -22.65 -4.96
CA GLU A 83 -1.37 -21.70 -3.87
C GLU A 83 -0.14 -20.81 -3.64
N LEU A 84 1.05 -21.40 -3.60
CA LEU A 84 2.31 -20.63 -3.49
C LEU A 84 2.50 -19.66 -4.66
N GLN A 85 2.23 -20.09 -5.90
CA GLN A 85 2.30 -19.21 -7.07
C GLN A 85 1.30 -18.05 -6.97
N ASN A 86 0.08 -18.32 -6.51
CA ASN A 86 -0.94 -17.29 -6.30
C ASN A 86 -0.50 -16.27 -5.24
N MET A 87 0.07 -16.74 -4.13
CA MET A 87 0.61 -15.89 -3.08
C MET A 87 1.76 -15.01 -3.57
N ILE A 88 2.67 -15.55 -4.39
CA ILE A 88 3.75 -14.77 -5.01
C ILE A 88 3.19 -13.64 -5.88
N ARG A 89 2.16 -13.92 -6.71
CA ARG A 89 1.51 -12.88 -7.52
C ARG A 89 0.90 -11.77 -6.66
N LYS A 90 0.16 -12.13 -5.61
CA LYS A 90 -0.44 -11.17 -4.66
C LYS A 90 0.62 -10.33 -3.92
N LEU A 91 1.76 -10.94 -3.59
CA LEU A 91 2.89 -10.23 -3.00
C LEU A 91 3.46 -9.20 -3.98
N ASP A 92 3.60 -9.55 -5.26
CA ASP A 92 4.10 -8.63 -6.27
C ASP A 92 3.11 -7.49 -6.57
N GLU A 93 1.80 -7.74 -6.50
CA GLU A 93 0.78 -6.68 -6.54
C GLU A 93 0.90 -5.73 -5.35
N SER A 94 1.10 -6.25 -4.15
CA SER A 94 1.30 -5.45 -2.93
C SER A 94 2.56 -4.57 -3.04
N LYS A 95 3.66 -5.10 -3.61
CA LYS A 95 4.88 -4.32 -3.90
C LYS A 95 4.62 -3.19 -4.90
N LYS A 96 3.85 -3.44 -5.96
CA LYS A 96 3.48 -2.41 -6.94
C LYS A 96 2.68 -1.28 -6.29
N LEU A 97 1.72 -1.60 -5.43
CA LEU A 97 0.94 -0.61 -4.68
C LEU A 97 1.85 0.22 -3.76
N MET A 98 2.79 -0.42 -3.06
CA MET A 98 3.79 0.25 -2.24
C MET A 98 4.67 1.21 -3.05
N MET A 99 5.12 0.81 -4.24
CA MET A 99 5.90 1.69 -5.14
C MET A 99 5.08 2.91 -5.61
N ILE A 100 3.78 2.74 -5.85
CA ILE A 100 2.90 3.87 -6.21
C ILE A 100 2.74 4.81 -5.01
N MET A 101 2.55 4.28 -3.81
CA MET A 101 2.49 5.10 -2.58
C MET A 101 3.78 5.88 -2.36
N ALA A 102 4.95 5.25 -2.52
CA ALA A 102 6.24 5.92 -2.40
C ALA A 102 6.41 7.06 -3.43
N GLN A 103 5.92 6.88 -4.66
CA GLN A 103 5.93 7.94 -5.67
C GLN A 103 4.97 9.08 -5.33
N LEU A 104 3.79 8.79 -4.77
CA LEU A 104 2.83 9.81 -4.33
C LEU A 104 3.39 10.63 -3.16
N ASP A 105 4.06 9.99 -2.21
CA ASP A 105 4.72 10.68 -1.09
C ASP A 105 5.83 11.61 -1.59
N SER A 106 6.68 11.13 -2.52
CA SER A 106 7.74 11.94 -3.13
C SER A 106 7.25 13.13 -3.96
N ARG A 107 5.97 13.12 -4.40
CA ARG A 107 5.32 14.21 -5.13
C ARG A 107 4.64 15.23 -4.23
N SER A 108 4.59 15.02 -2.91
CA SER A 108 4.10 16.03 -1.98
C SER A 108 5.03 17.24 -2.05
N PRO A 109 4.61 18.38 -2.64
CA PRO A 109 5.39 19.60 -2.57
C PRO A 109 5.41 19.98 -1.10
N GLY A 110 6.62 20.20 -0.57
CA GLY A 110 6.88 20.36 0.85
C GLY A 110 5.84 21.18 1.59
N ALA A 111 5.60 20.80 2.84
CA ALA A 111 5.05 21.68 3.84
C ALA A 111 5.82 23.02 3.79
N GLN A 112 5.27 23.99 3.05
CA GLN A 112 5.66 25.38 3.20
C GLN A 112 5.20 25.77 4.59
N ALA A 113 6.15 25.75 5.53
CA ALA A 113 6.03 26.47 6.78
C ALA A 113 5.53 27.90 6.46
N PRO A 114 4.60 28.44 7.27
CA PRO A 114 4.04 29.76 6.99
C PRO A 114 5.18 30.81 7.00
N PRO A 115 5.27 31.69 5.99
CA PRO A 115 6.28 32.74 5.97
C PRO A 115 5.87 33.79 7.00
N GLY A 116 6.48 33.76 8.19
CA GLY A 116 6.16 34.77 9.21
C GLY A 116 6.73 34.62 10.61
N GLN A 117 7.59 33.65 10.91
CA GLN A 117 8.27 33.65 12.22
C GLN A 117 9.62 34.38 12.13
N PRO A 118 9.76 35.58 12.74
CA PRO A 118 11.06 36.20 12.91
C PRO A 118 11.85 35.38 13.93
N ARG A 119 13.03 34.91 13.53
CA ARG A 119 14.01 34.29 14.41
C ARG A 119 14.54 35.38 15.36
N PRO A 120 14.50 35.22 16.70
CA PRO A 120 15.10 36.21 17.60
C PRO A 120 16.61 36.19 17.40
N GLN A 121 17.18 37.35 17.06
CA GLN A 121 18.63 37.53 16.97
C GLN A 121 19.22 37.63 18.38
N PRO A 122 20.37 36.99 18.65
CA PRO A 122 21.02 37.11 19.94
C PRO A 122 21.62 38.49 20.11
N THR A 123 21.33 39.05 21.28
CA THR A 123 21.83 40.29 21.86
C THR A 123 23.36 40.36 21.82
N GLN A 124 23.90 41.52 21.45
CA GLN A 124 25.21 41.97 21.90
C GLN A 124 25.03 43.12 22.90
#